data_AF-A0AAQ1MBI0-F1
#
_entry.id   AF-A0AAQ1MBI0-F1
#
_cell.length_a   1.000
_cell.length_b   1.000
_cell.length_c   1.000
_cell.angle_alpha   90.00
_cell.angle_beta   90.00
_cell.angle_gamma   90.00
#
_symmetry.space_group_name_H-M   'P 1'
#
loop_
_entity.id
_entity.type
_entity.pdbx_description
1 polymer ?
#
loop_
_entity_poly.entity_id
_entity_poly.type
_entity_poly.pdbx_seq_one_letter_code
_entity_poly.pdbx_strand_id
1 'polypeptide(L)'
;MAEKTCCVTGHRDIPEDRIAYVEQELRREVLAAIQDGYTRFISGFAEGADLMFAAIVAEQKEHNPDLFLEAAIPYAGRLKTKNKQFHELLRACDGIKIVCQEYAPSCFLERNRYMAGESQRVIAVYDGRERGGTLFTMRYAHSIGREVREISV
;
A
#
# COMPACT_ATOMS: atom_id res chain seq x y z
N MET A 1 9.56 13.85 -17.20
CA MET A 1 10.22 13.03 -16.16
C MET A 1 9.41 11.75 -16.03
N ALA A 2 10.05 10.60 -15.79
CA ALA A 2 9.31 9.36 -15.57
C ALA A 2 8.49 9.47 -14.28
N GLU A 3 7.26 8.96 -14.30
CA GLU A 3 6.39 8.90 -13.12
C GLU A 3 7.09 8.12 -11.99
N LYS A 4 7.11 8.69 -10.78
CA LYS A 4 7.64 8.03 -9.58
C LYS A 4 6.49 7.42 -8.80
N THR A 5 6.61 6.13 -8.52
CA THR A 5 5.57 5.33 -7.85
C THR A 5 6.05 4.84 -6.48
N CYS A 6 5.21 5.02 -5.46
CA CYS A 6 5.40 4.51 -4.11
C CYS A 6 4.30 3.49 -3.79
N CYS A 7 4.62 2.43 -3.06
CA CYS A 7 3.60 1.53 -2.53
C CYS A 7 3.81 1.24 -1.04
N VAL A 8 2.80 0.62 -0.45
CA VAL A 8 2.83 0.19 0.95
C VAL A 8 2.77 -1.33 1.05
N THR A 9 3.37 -1.88 2.11
CA THR A 9 3.13 -3.25 2.54
C THR A 9 3.07 -3.27 4.05
N GLY A 10 2.16 -4.03 4.64
CA GLY A 10 2.07 -4.09 6.08
C GLY A 10 1.09 -5.11 6.61
N HIS A 11 1.05 -5.20 7.94
CA HIS A 11 0.17 -6.12 8.65
C HIS A 11 -1.27 -5.59 8.69
N ARG A 12 -2.21 -6.54 8.69
CA ARG A 12 -3.64 -6.26 8.87
C ARG A 12 -3.99 -5.99 10.32
N ASP A 13 -3.32 -6.71 11.21
CA ASP A 13 -3.59 -6.71 12.64
C ASP A 13 -2.55 -5.86 13.35
N ILE A 14 -2.70 -4.53 13.26
CA ILE A 14 -1.87 -3.57 14.01
C ILE A 14 -2.40 -3.52 15.45
N PRO A 15 -1.56 -3.65 16.49
CA PRO A 15 -1.99 -3.51 17.88
C PRO A 15 -2.69 -2.17 18.13
N GLU A 16 -3.80 -2.18 18.88
CA GLU A 16 -4.65 -0.99 19.09
C GLU A 16 -3.87 0.21 19.64
N ASP A 17 -2.93 -0.03 20.56
CA ASP A 17 -2.05 0.97 21.17
C ASP A 17 -1.00 1.54 20.19
N ARG A 18 -0.78 0.88 19.06
CA ARG A 18 0.16 1.31 18.01
C ARG A 18 -0.52 1.91 16.79
N ILE A 19 -1.84 1.84 16.66
CA ILE A 19 -2.58 2.37 15.50
C ILE A 19 -2.24 3.84 15.25
N ALA A 20 -2.36 4.70 16.27
CA ALA A 20 -2.11 6.14 16.13
C ALA A 20 -0.65 6.44 15.73
N TYR A 21 0.30 5.69 16.30
CA TYR A 21 1.72 5.81 15.95
C TYR A 21 1.97 5.41 14.49
N VAL A 22 1.43 4.27 14.06
CA VAL A 22 1.60 3.78 12.68
C VAL A 22 0.97 4.73 11.69
N GLU A 23 -0.21 5.27 11.98
CA GLU A 23 -0.86 6.27 11.13
C GLU A 23 0.00 7.54 10.99
N GLN A 24 0.57 8.03 12.09
CA GLN A 24 1.43 9.21 12.08
C GLN A 24 2.71 8.99 11.26
N GLU A 25 3.39 7.85 11.44
CA GLU A 25 4.60 7.55 10.67
C GLU A 25 4.29 7.26 9.20
N LEU A 26 3.18 6.58 8.89
CA LEU A 26 2.71 6.41 7.51
C LEU A 26 2.47 7.78 6.86
N ARG A 27 1.83 8.70 7.57
CA ARG A 27 1.57 10.05 7.07
C ARG A 27 2.87 10.79 6.78
N ARG A 28 3.85 10.70 7.68
CA ARG A 28 5.17 11.28 7.50
C ARG A 28 5.87 10.71 6.26
N GLU A 29 5.87 9.40 6.07
CA GLU A 29 6.52 8.76 4.92
C GLU A 29 5.81 9.07 3.59
N VAL A 30 4.47 9.16 3.59
CA VAL A 30 3.71 9.59 2.40
C VAL A 30 4.04 11.03 2.03
N LEU A 31 4.06 11.95 3.00
CA LEU A 31 4.43 13.35 2.76
C LEU A 31 5.87 13.49 2.26
N ALA A 32 6.80 12.71 2.82
CA ALA A 32 8.18 12.67 2.35
C ALA A 32 8.26 12.15 0.90
N ALA A 33 7.50 11.11 0.54
CA ALA A 33 7.43 10.64 -0.84
C ALA A 33 6.87 11.71 -1.79
N ILE A 34 5.81 12.43 -1.40
CA ILE A 34 5.27 13.53 -2.22
C ILE A 34 6.35 14.62 -2.42
N GLN A 35 7.07 15.01 -1.37
CA GLN A 35 8.17 15.98 -1.46
C GLN A 35 9.32 15.51 -2.36
N ASP A 36 9.61 14.21 -2.37
CA ASP A 36 10.60 13.59 -3.25
C ASP A 36 10.12 13.43 -4.72
N GLY A 37 8.92 13.92 -5.02
CA GLY A 37 8.31 13.97 -6.35
C GLY A 37 7.60 12.69 -6.76
N TYR A 38 7.18 11.85 -5.80
CA TYR A 38 6.30 10.72 -6.08
C TYR A 38 4.87 11.21 -6.34
N THR A 39 4.31 10.80 -7.47
CA THR A 39 2.97 11.22 -7.89
C THR A 39 2.00 10.04 -7.97
N ARG A 40 2.50 8.80 -8.07
CA ARG A 40 1.65 7.60 -8.09
C ARG A 40 1.83 6.77 -6.82
N PHE A 41 0.72 6.35 -6.23
CA PHE A 41 0.67 5.62 -4.98
C PHE A 41 -0.18 4.36 -5.14
N ILE A 42 0.38 3.19 -4.82
CA ILE A 42 -0.34 1.92 -4.91
C ILE A 42 -0.57 1.35 -3.50
N SER A 43 -1.84 1.11 -3.17
CA SER A 43 -2.25 0.36 -1.99
C SER A 43 -2.76 -1.01 -2.37
N GLY A 44 -2.46 -2.01 -1.56
CA GLY A 44 -3.01 -3.34 -1.70
C GLY A 44 -4.45 -3.47 -1.20
N PHE A 45 -5.00 -2.45 -0.53
CA PHE A 45 -6.39 -2.46 -0.05
C PHE A 45 -6.74 -3.66 0.87
N ALA A 46 -5.74 -4.18 1.59
CA ALA A 46 -5.99 -5.01 2.75
C ALA A 46 -6.35 -4.13 3.95
N GLU A 47 -7.05 -4.68 4.95
CA GLU A 47 -7.32 -3.95 6.20
C GLU A 47 -6.00 -3.63 6.93
N GLY A 48 -6.00 -2.65 7.84
CA GLY A 48 -4.81 -2.18 8.53
C GLY A 48 -3.99 -1.19 7.71
N ALA A 49 -2.68 -1.41 7.62
CA ALA A 49 -1.72 -0.46 7.03
C ALA A 49 -2.07 -0.01 5.60
N ASP A 50 -2.56 -0.93 4.77
CA ASP A 50 -2.92 -0.67 3.37
C ASP A 50 -4.08 0.35 3.26
N LEU A 51 -5.14 0.23 4.07
CA LEU A 51 -6.24 1.21 4.08
C LEU A 51 -5.85 2.53 4.76
N MET A 52 -5.02 2.50 5.82
CA MET A 52 -4.50 3.73 6.44
C MET A 52 -3.69 4.55 5.44
N PHE A 53 -2.78 3.90 4.72
CA PHE A 53 -1.99 4.53 3.65
C PHE A 53 -2.88 5.09 2.54
N ALA A 54 -3.88 4.32 2.07
CA ALA A 54 -4.81 4.79 1.04
C ALA A 54 -5.61 6.02 1.50
N ALA A 55 -6.05 6.04 2.76
CA ALA A 55 -6.76 7.19 3.35
C ALA A 55 -5.89 8.45 3.39
N ILE A 56 -4.63 8.33 3.82
CA ILE A 56 -3.68 9.44 3.86
C ILE A 56 -3.45 9.99 2.45
N VAL A 57 -3.21 9.12 1.45
CA VAL A 57 -3.00 9.57 0.07
C VAL A 57 -4.26 10.23 -0.48
N ALA A 58 -5.45 9.67 -0.22
CA ALA A 58 -6.72 10.26 -0.65
C ALA A 58 -6.94 11.68 -0.06
N GLU A 59 -6.56 11.91 1.20
CA GLU A 59 -6.60 13.24 1.81
C GLU A 59 -5.59 14.20 1.16
N GLN A 60 -4.37 13.73 0.86
CA GLN A 60 -3.36 14.57 0.19
C GLN A 60 -3.79 14.93 -1.24
N LYS A 61 -4.53 14.06 -1.92
CA LYS A 61 -5.10 14.34 -3.25
C LYS A 61 -6.06 15.52 -3.27
N GLU A 62 -6.78 15.79 -2.17
CA GLU A 62 -7.66 16.97 -2.08
C GLU A 62 -6.88 18.29 -2.21
N HIS A 63 -5.59 18.26 -1.84
CA HIS A 63 -4.69 19.40 -1.89
C HIS A 63 -3.73 19.36 -3.08
N ASN A 64 -3.52 18.17 -3.67
CA ASN A 64 -2.64 17.95 -4.81
C ASN A 64 -3.33 17.01 -5.82
N PRO A 65 -4.07 17.56 -6.79
CA PRO A 65 -4.81 16.77 -7.79
C PRO A 65 -3.93 15.95 -8.74
N ASP A 66 -2.62 16.21 -8.81
CA ASP A 66 -1.69 15.45 -9.66
C ASP A 66 -1.33 14.08 -9.06
N LEU A 67 -1.74 13.83 -7.82
CA LEU A 67 -1.52 12.54 -7.16
C LEU A 67 -2.50 11.48 -7.67
N PHE A 68 -1.96 10.33 -8.06
CA PHE A 68 -2.69 9.15 -8.50
C PHE A 68 -2.69 8.08 -7.40
N LEU A 69 -3.88 7.64 -6.96
CA LEU A 69 -4.06 6.53 -6.03
C LEU A 69 -4.62 5.32 -6.76
N GLU A 70 -3.90 4.20 -6.68
CA GLU A 70 -4.31 2.91 -7.23
C GLU A 70 -4.63 1.88 -6.16
N ALA A 71 -5.75 1.18 -6.34
CA ALA A 71 -6.10 -0.01 -5.58
C ALA A 71 -5.64 -1.29 -6.30
N ALA A 72 -4.61 -1.95 -5.79
CA ALA A 72 -4.16 -3.26 -6.25
C ALA A 72 -4.91 -4.39 -5.52
N ILE A 73 -5.99 -4.86 -6.12
CA ILE A 73 -6.87 -5.90 -5.59
C ILE A 73 -6.35 -7.29 -6.00
N PRO A 74 -6.13 -8.22 -5.05
CA PRO A 74 -5.51 -9.50 -5.36
C PRO A 74 -6.40 -10.37 -6.27
N TYR A 75 -7.72 -10.38 -6.05
CA TYR A 75 -8.66 -11.09 -6.91
C TYR A 75 -10.04 -10.42 -6.92
N ALA A 76 -10.81 -10.59 -8.02
CA ALA A 76 -12.07 -9.88 -8.24
C ALA A 76 -13.10 -10.06 -7.11
N GLY A 77 -13.16 -11.25 -6.52
CA GLY A 77 -14.06 -11.56 -5.41
C GLY A 77 -13.86 -10.69 -4.17
N ARG A 78 -12.67 -10.08 -3.99
CA ARG A 78 -12.38 -9.18 -2.85
C ARG A 78 -13.21 -7.90 -2.89
N LEU A 79 -13.63 -7.44 -4.07
CA LEU A 79 -14.51 -6.28 -4.24
C LEU A 79 -15.90 -6.48 -3.60
N LYS A 80 -16.29 -7.73 -3.29
CA LYS A 80 -17.57 -8.05 -2.64
C LYS A 80 -17.54 -7.91 -1.11
N THR A 81 -16.46 -7.40 -0.54
CA THR A 81 -16.35 -7.17 0.91
C THR A 81 -17.49 -6.27 1.42
N LYS A 82 -17.92 -6.46 2.67
CA LYS A 82 -18.92 -5.60 3.34
C LYS A 82 -18.29 -4.41 4.08
N ASN A 83 -16.96 -4.30 4.05
CA ASN A 83 -16.24 -3.23 4.72
C ASN A 83 -16.57 -1.88 4.06
N LYS A 84 -17.21 -0.96 4.81
CA LYS A 84 -17.62 0.35 4.29
C LYS A 84 -16.44 1.25 3.95
N GLN A 85 -15.43 1.30 4.82
CA GLN A 85 -14.21 2.09 4.63
C GLN A 85 -13.49 1.68 3.35
N PHE A 86 -13.43 0.37 3.06
CA PHE A 86 -12.88 -0.13 1.81
C PHE A 86 -13.57 0.50 0.59
N HIS A 87 -14.90 0.52 0.56
CA HIS A 87 -15.67 1.06 -0.57
C HIS A 87 -15.60 2.58 -0.67
N GLU A 88 -15.55 3.27 0.46
CA GLU A 88 -15.36 4.72 0.50
C GLU A 88 -14.01 5.11 -0.10
N LEU A 89 -12.93 4.46 0.34
CA LEU A 89 -11.58 4.70 -0.20
C LEU A 89 -11.44 4.25 -1.65
N LEU A 90 -12.11 3.17 -2.05
CA LEU A 90 -12.07 2.69 -3.42
C LEU A 90 -12.64 3.74 -4.40
N ARG A 91 -13.63 4.53 -3.99
CA ARG A 91 -14.18 5.64 -4.79
C ARG A 91 -13.21 6.82 -4.94
N ALA A 92 -12.26 6.97 -4.01
CA ALA A 92 -11.23 8.01 -4.07
C ALA A 92 -10.02 7.59 -4.94
N CYS A 93 -9.96 6.33 -5.39
CA CYS A 93 -8.92 5.83 -6.27
C CYS A 93 -9.17 6.24 -7.72
N ASP A 94 -8.09 6.53 -8.44
CA ASP A 94 -8.11 6.82 -9.88
C ASP A 94 -7.98 5.54 -10.71
N GLY A 95 -7.40 4.49 -10.12
CA GLY A 95 -7.18 3.21 -10.76
C GLY A 95 -7.51 2.04 -9.84
N ILE A 96 -8.04 0.97 -10.43
CA ILE A 96 -8.23 -0.32 -9.76
C ILE A 96 -7.57 -1.39 -10.62
N LYS A 97 -6.54 -2.04 -10.08
CA LYS A 97 -5.88 -3.18 -10.70
C LYS A 97 -6.36 -4.46 -10.03
N ILE A 98 -7.09 -5.30 -10.77
CA ILE A 98 -7.38 -6.67 -10.35
C ILE A 98 -6.26 -7.56 -10.88
N VAL A 99 -5.53 -8.22 -9.98
CA VAL A 99 -4.35 -9.03 -10.34
C VAL A 99 -4.76 -10.40 -10.87
N CYS A 100 -5.67 -11.10 -10.19
CA CYS A 100 -6.21 -12.39 -10.60
C CYS A 100 -7.73 -12.32 -10.78
N GLN A 101 -8.29 -12.98 -11.79
CA GLN A 101 -9.76 -12.98 -11.96
C GLN A 101 -10.45 -13.85 -10.90
N GLU A 102 -9.89 -15.03 -10.63
CA GLU A 102 -10.40 -15.97 -9.64
C GLU A 102 -9.46 -16.07 -8.44
N TYR A 103 -9.99 -16.58 -7.32
CA TYR A 103 -9.19 -16.79 -6.13
C TYR A 103 -8.21 -17.96 -6.31
N ALA A 104 -6.94 -17.68 -6.09
CA ALA A 104 -5.88 -18.66 -5.89
C ALA A 104 -5.03 -18.25 -4.67
N PRO A 105 -4.40 -19.21 -3.97
CA PRO A 105 -3.51 -18.88 -2.85
C PRO A 105 -2.37 -17.91 -3.23
N SER A 106 -1.92 -17.93 -4.50
CA SER A 106 -0.84 -17.07 -5.00
C SER A 106 -1.25 -15.61 -5.22
N CYS A 107 -2.54 -15.28 -5.32
CA CYS A 107 -3.02 -13.95 -5.71
C CYS A 107 -2.44 -12.82 -4.84
N PHE A 108 -2.34 -13.03 -3.53
CA PHE A 108 -1.79 -12.02 -2.62
C PHE A 108 -0.30 -11.77 -2.86
N LEU A 109 0.46 -12.84 -3.16
CA LEU A 109 1.88 -12.75 -3.44
C LEU A 109 2.12 -12.07 -4.79
N GLU A 110 1.36 -12.44 -5.81
CA GLU A 110 1.39 -11.82 -7.13
C GLU A 110 1.05 -10.33 -7.06
N ARG A 111 0.02 -9.98 -6.27
CA ARG A 111 -0.34 -8.59 -5.98
C ARG A 111 0.79 -7.83 -5.31
N ASN A 112 1.45 -8.40 -4.30
CA ASN A 112 2.59 -7.75 -3.65
C ASN A 112 3.78 -7.57 -4.61
N ARG A 113 4.04 -8.56 -5.48
CA ARG A 113 5.09 -8.46 -6.51
C ARG A 113 4.79 -7.38 -7.53
N TYR A 114 3.54 -7.26 -7.96
CA TYR A 114 3.08 -6.17 -8.82
C TYR A 114 3.37 -4.82 -8.17
N MET A 115 2.90 -4.60 -6.94
CA MET A 115 3.09 -3.33 -6.24
C MET A 115 4.58 -2.94 -6.10
N ALA A 116 5.43 -3.85 -5.62
CA ALA A 116 6.86 -3.59 -5.47
C ALA A 116 7.59 -3.49 -6.82
N GLY A 117 7.12 -4.20 -7.84
CA GLY A 117 7.65 -4.15 -9.20
C GLY A 117 7.41 -2.81 -9.88
N GLU A 118 6.23 -2.23 -9.70
CA GLU A 118 5.84 -0.93 -10.28
C GLU A 118 6.38 0.27 -9.48
N SER A 119 6.84 0.05 -8.25
CA SER A 119 7.24 1.13 -7.34
C SER A 119 8.75 1.29 -7.23
N GLN A 120 9.22 2.53 -7.09
CA GLN A 120 10.63 2.81 -6.74
C GLN A 120 10.85 2.83 -5.22
N ARG A 121 9.79 3.13 -4.44
CA ARG A 121 9.79 3.11 -2.98
C ARG A 121 8.69 2.21 -2.43
N VAL A 122 9.03 1.45 -1.38
CA VAL A 122 8.11 0.60 -0.62
C VAL A 122 8.13 1.05 0.85
N ILE A 123 7.01 1.52 1.36
CA ILE A 123 6.82 1.79 2.79
C ILE A 123 6.34 0.50 3.46
N ALA A 124 7.12 -0.02 4.41
CA ALA A 124 6.88 -1.29 5.06
C ALA A 124 6.50 -1.08 6.54
N VAL A 125 5.24 -1.34 6.88
CA VAL A 125 4.76 -1.37 8.27
C VAL A 125 4.98 -2.79 8.80
N TYR A 126 5.99 -2.97 9.65
CA TYR A 126 6.54 -4.29 9.98
C TYR A 126 6.79 -4.46 11.47
N ASP A 127 6.42 -5.61 12.01
CA ASP A 127 6.52 -5.93 13.45
C ASP A 127 7.70 -6.87 13.79
N GLY A 128 8.64 -7.04 12.86
CA GLY A 128 9.83 -7.88 13.07
C GLY A 128 9.61 -9.38 12.90
N ARG A 129 8.40 -9.86 12.56
CA ARG A 129 8.14 -11.31 12.37
C ARG A 129 9.00 -11.90 11.25
N GLU A 130 9.72 -12.98 11.54
CA GLU A 130 10.63 -13.66 10.58
C GLU A 130 9.92 -14.35 9.39
N ARG A 131 8.58 -14.37 9.37
CA ARG A 131 7.77 -14.95 8.29
C ARG A 131 6.53 -14.08 8.03
N GLY A 132 6.15 -13.95 6.77
CA GLY A 132 4.92 -13.28 6.37
C GLY A 132 4.99 -12.60 5.02
N GLY A 133 3.84 -12.12 4.53
CA GLY A 133 3.74 -11.39 3.27
C GLY A 133 4.57 -10.10 3.25
N THR A 134 4.60 -9.36 4.36
CA THR A 134 5.35 -8.11 4.52
C THR A 134 6.86 -8.33 4.33
N LEU A 135 7.45 -9.24 5.10
CA LEU A 135 8.89 -9.57 4.98
C LEU A 135 9.25 -10.10 3.59
N PHE A 136 8.37 -10.91 2.97
CA PHE A 136 8.56 -11.35 1.59
C PHE A 136 8.63 -10.14 0.64
N THR A 137 7.68 -9.20 0.74
CA THR A 137 7.65 -8.01 -0.11
C THR A 137 8.91 -7.15 0.08
N MET A 138 9.36 -6.96 1.32
CA MET A 138 10.60 -6.22 1.62
C MET A 138 11.82 -6.88 0.98
N ARG A 139 11.98 -8.20 1.14
CA ARG A 139 13.08 -8.95 0.50
C ARG A 139 13.03 -8.85 -1.02
N TYR A 140 11.84 -8.97 -1.60
CA TYR A 140 11.66 -8.83 -3.05
C TYR A 140 12.01 -7.42 -3.53
N ALA A 141 11.54 -6.39 -2.83
CA ALA A 141 11.85 -4.98 -3.12
C ALA A 141 13.36 -4.71 -3.11
N HIS A 142 14.06 -5.19 -2.07
CA HIS A 142 15.53 -5.12 -2.02
C HIS A 142 16.20 -5.86 -3.19
N SER A 143 15.72 -7.05 -3.55
CA SER A 143 16.31 -7.86 -4.62
C SER A 143 16.25 -7.20 -6.00
N ILE A 144 15.29 -6.29 -6.22
CA ILE A 144 15.13 -5.53 -7.47
C ILE A 144 15.58 -4.06 -7.33
N GLY A 145 16.28 -3.72 -6.24
CA GLY A 145 16.86 -2.40 -6.02
C GLY A 145 15.88 -1.29 -5.70
N ARG A 146 14.74 -1.60 -5.04
CA ARG A 146 13.81 -0.57 -4.55
C ARG A 146 14.26 -0.01 -3.21
N GLU A 147 13.95 1.25 -2.98
CA GLU A 147 14.07 1.88 -1.67
C GLU A 147 13.00 1.32 -0.73
N VAL A 148 13.39 0.92 0.48
CA VAL A 148 12.45 0.44 1.51
C VAL A 148 12.51 1.37 2.70
N ARG A 149 11.34 1.88 3.12
CA ARG A 149 11.16 2.74 4.30
C ARG A 149 10.39 1.96 5.35
N GLU A 150 11.06 1.55 6.42
CA GLU A 150 10.45 0.71 7.45
C GLU A 150 9.83 1.55 8.56
N ILE A 151 8.61 1.19 8.97
CA ILE A 151 7.90 1.69 10.14
C ILE A 151 7.71 0.50 11.08
N SER A 152 8.40 0.52 12.22
CA SER A 152 8.36 -0.59 13.18
C SER A 152 7.10 -0.52 14.04
N VAL A 153 6.35 -1.62 14.11
CA VAL A 153 5.15 -1.78 14.97
C VAL A 153 5.51 -2.44 16.28
#